data_AF-A0A448WIP2-F1
#
_entry.id   AF-A0A448WIP2-F1
#
_cell.length_a   1.000
_cell.length_b   1.000
_cell.length_c   1.000
_cell.angle_alpha   90.00
_cell.angle_beta   90.00
_cell.angle_gamma   90.00
#
_symmetry.space_group_name_H-M   'P 1'
#
loop_
_entity.id
_entity.type
_entity.pdbx_description
1 polymer ?
#
loop_
_entity_poly.entity_id
_entity_poly.type
_entity_poly.pdbx_seq_one_letter_code
_entity_poly.pdbx_strand_id
1 'polypeptide(L)'
;MENGYHYTFTELFELHRIQAEAQRHAGPDSTLWQRPPLSEQRDKLLLLRDNLIQAEAAMRRRDDHSVFSAYVRLAVQFAKSPDDIWLREHFLRYALSVAERIKDDDGLKQALAYQYYGLAKEEKGERSRAPQLCELEKACANLAEFYKACQGKDWVDDDGTLLSKLAARHLVRIFLTRVDKCDPQHLSDRIELCKRAHEIAHHCEFFTDYLQIVWHDWISKRKLVGRNL
;
A
#
# COMPACT_ATOMS: atom_id res chain seq x y z
N MET A 1 7.40 -33.80 1.25
CA MET A 1 6.06 -33.33 0.78
C MET A 1 4.96 -34.00 1.62
N GLU A 2 5.00 -33.90 2.95
CA GLU A 2 4.28 -34.85 3.83
C GLU A 2 2.88 -34.42 4.31
N ASN A 3 2.39 -33.21 4.02
CA ASN A 3 1.09 -32.73 4.53
C ASN A 3 0.07 -32.28 3.47
N GLY A 4 0.30 -32.58 2.18
CA GLY A 4 -0.66 -32.26 1.10
C GLY A 4 -0.93 -30.77 0.86
N TYR A 5 -0.04 -29.85 1.27
CA TYR A 5 -0.14 -28.41 1.00
C TYR A 5 0.32 -28.08 -0.43
N HIS A 6 -0.54 -28.36 -1.39
CA HIS A 6 -0.24 -28.18 -2.82
C HIS A 6 -0.20 -26.71 -3.21
N TYR A 7 -1.12 -25.89 -2.68
CA TYR A 7 -1.14 -24.47 -3.00
C TYR A 7 0.11 -23.76 -2.49
N THR A 8 0.53 -24.03 -1.26
CA THR A 8 1.76 -23.46 -0.69
C THR A 8 2.98 -23.75 -1.56
N PHE A 9 3.13 -24.99 -2.01
CA PHE A 9 4.25 -25.38 -2.87
C PHE A 9 4.19 -24.66 -4.23
N THR A 10 3.02 -24.66 -4.88
CA THR A 10 2.81 -23.96 -6.15
C THR A 10 3.09 -22.48 -6.04
N GLU A 11 2.64 -21.84 -4.95
CA GLU A 11 2.85 -20.42 -4.70
C GLU A 11 4.33 -20.08 -4.51
N LEU A 12 5.07 -20.85 -3.71
CA LEU A 12 6.52 -20.66 -3.55
C LEU A 12 7.28 -20.81 -4.87
N PHE A 13 6.89 -21.79 -5.69
CA PHE A 13 7.48 -21.99 -7.01
C PHE A 13 7.19 -20.81 -7.95
N GLU A 14 5.95 -20.31 -7.93
CA GLU A 14 5.56 -19.17 -8.75
C GLU A 14 6.28 -17.88 -8.33
N LEU A 15 6.45 -17.63 -7.03
CA LEU A 15 7.23 -16.51 -6.53
C LEU A 15 8.70 -16.57 -6.98
N HIS A 16 9.31 -17.75 -6.94
CA HIS A 16 10.66 -17.95 -7.48
C HIS A 16 10.71 -17.65 -8.98
N ARG A 17 9.73 -18.13 -9.75
CA ARG A 17 9.61 -17.87 -11.19
C ARG A 17 9.48 -16.37 -11.49
N ILE A 18 8.61 -15.66 -10.77
CA ILE A 18 8.39 -14.22 -10.91
C ILE A 18 9.69 -13.45 -10.65
N GLN A 19 10.43 -13.77 -9.58
CA GLN A 19 11.71 -13.11 -9.30
C GLN A 19 12.72 -13.37 -10.42
N ALA A 20 12.87 -14.62 -10.84
CA ALA A 20 13.83 -15.00 -11.88
C ALA A 20 13.49 -14.31 -13.22
N GLU A 21 12.22 -14.21 -13.57
CA GLU A 21 11.74 -13.50 -14.75
C GLU A 21 12.02 -12.00 -14.65
N ALA A 22 11.76 -11.37 -13.50
CA ALA A 22 12.06 -9.96 -13.27
C ALA A 22 13.57 -9.67 -13.35
N GLN A 23 14.41 -10.56 -12.82
CA GLN A 23 15.87 -10.46 -12.95
C GLN A 23 16.30 -10.52 -14.42
N ARG A 24 15.82 -11.51 -15.19
CA ARG A 24 16.11 -11.61 -16.63
C ARG A 24 15.73 -10.35 -17.40
N HIS A 25 14.59 -9.75 -17.11
CA HIS A 25 14.16 -8.51 -17.75
C HIS A 25 15.01 -7.30 -17.35
N ALA A 26 15.46 -7.23 -16.10
CA ALA A 26 16.29 -6.12 -15.63
C ALA A 26 17.75 -6.20 -16.12
N GLY A 27 18.23 -7.40 -16.42
CA GLY A 27 19.56 -7.66 -16.98
C GLY A 27 20.70 -7.65 -15.96
N PRO A 28 21.90 -8.13 -16.33
CA PRO A 28 23.02 -8.40 -15.43
C PRO A 28 23.54 -7.21 -14.63
N ASP A 29 23.45 -6.01 -15.21
CA ASP A 29 23.95 -4.78 -14.59
C ASP A 29 22.98 -4.16 -13.57
N SER A 30 21.79 -4.75 -13.43
CA SER A 30 20.77 -4.25 -12.49
C SER A 30 21.05 -4.69 -11.05
N THR A 31 20.67 -3.84 -10.09
CA THR A 31 20.68 -4.21 -8.67
C THR A 31 19.74 -5.37 -8.35
N LEU A 32 18.70 -5.58 -9.17
CA LEU A 32 17.78 -6.71 -9.05
C LEU A 32 18.47 -8.04 -9.40
N TRP A 33 19.33 -8.05 -10.42
CA TRP A 33 20.10 -9.24 -10.84
C TRP A 33 21.08 -9.72 -9.77
N GLN A 34 21.70 -8.78 -9.05
CA GLN A 34 22.65 -9.10 -7.97
C GLN A 34 22.00 -9.74 -6.74
N ARG A 35 20.66 -9.74 -6.65
CA ARG A 35 19.95 -10.34 -5.52
C ARG A 35 19.99 -11.87 -5.62
N PRO A 36 20.25 -12.58 -4.51
CA PRO A 36 20.12 -14.03 -4.49
C PRO A 36 18.72 -14.48 -4.92
N PRO A 37 18.59 -15.61 -5.63
CA PRO A 37 17.29 -16.18 -5.94
C PRO A 37 16.55 -16.53 -4.64
N LEU A 38 15.20 -16.51 -4.69
CA LEU A 38 14.36 -16.77 -3.52
C LEU A 38 14.69 -18.12 -2.86
N SER A 39 15.09 -19.11 -3.65
CA SER A 39 15.51 -20.44 -3.21
C SER A 39 16.73 -20.43 -2.28
N GLU A 40 17.57 -19.40 -2.33
CA GLU A 40 18.75 -19.24 -1.49
C GLU A 40 18.50 -18.34 -0.26
N GLN A 41 17.33 -17.70 -0.19
CA GLN A 41 16.95 -16.81 0.91
C GLN A 41 16.18 -17.59 1.99
N ARG A 42 16.89 -18.41 2.76
CA ARG A 42 16.29 -19.37 3.71
C ARG A 42 15.26 -18.75 4.66
N ASP A 43 15.59 -17.65 5.32
CA ASP A 43 14.69 -17.03 6.30
C ASP A 43 13.40 -16.53 5.65
N LYS A 44 13.52 -16.01 4.43
CA LYS A 44 12.39 -15.56 3.62
C LYS A 44 11.51 -16.73 3.20
N LEU A 45 12.11 -17.84 2.78
CA LEU A 45 11.36 -19.06 2.45
C LEU A 45 10.63 -19.65 3.66
N LEU A 46 11.26 -19.65 4.84
CA LEU A 46 10.60 -20.10 6.08
C LEU A 46 9.39 -19.22 6.41
N LEU A 47 9.56 -17.89 6.36
CA LEU A 47 8.48 -16.94 6.58
C LEU A 47 7.33 -17.15 5.59
N LEU A 48 7.63 -17.26 4.29
CA LEU A 48 6.63 -17.53 3.25
C LEU A 48 5.89 -18.83 3.51
N ARG A 49 6.64 -19.93 3.68
CA ARG A 49 6.09 -21.26 3.92
C ARG A 49 5.14 -21.27 5.11
N ASP A 50 5.57 -20.73 6.25
CA ASP A 50 4.80 -20.85 7.49
C ASP A 50 3.47 -20.09 7.41
N ASN A 51 3.47 -18.90 6.80
CA ASN A 51 2.24 -18.14 6.59
C ASN A 51 1.36 -18.71 5.48
N LEU A 52 1.95 -19.24 4.39
CA LEU A 52 1.19 -19.88 3.31
C LEU A 52 0.52 -21.18 3.75
N ILE A 53 1.18 -21.97 4.60
CA ILE A 53 0.55 -23.14 5.24
C ILE A 53 -0.65 -22.72 6.08
N GLN A 54 -0.52 -21.64 6.87
CA GLN A 54 -1.62 -21.10 7.66
C GLN A 54 -2.78 -20.62 6.77
N ALA A 55 -2.47 -19.87 5.72
CA ALA A 55 -3.45 -19.40 4.74
C ALA A 55 -4.17 -20.57 4.06
N GLU A 56 -3.43 -21.59 3.58
CA GLU A 56 -4.01 -22.75 2.92
C GLU A 56 -4.88 -23.59 3.87
N ALA A 57 -4.43 -23.78 5.12
CA ALA A 57 -5.23 -24.45 6.13
C ALA A 57 -6.53 -23.67 6.44
N ALA A 58 -6.47 -22.34 6.51
CA ALA A 58 -7.64 -21.48 6.71
C ALA A 58 -8.58 -21.50 5.49
N MET A 59 -8.06 -21.47 4.26
CA MET A 59 -8.86 -21.59 3.03
C MET A 59 -9.65 -22.91 3.01
N ARG A 60 -9.05 -24.03 3.41
CA ARG A 60 -9.77 -25.32 3.49
C ARG A 60 -10.93 -25.30 4.48
N ARG A 61 -10.84 -24.48 5.53
CA ARG A 61 -11.91 -24.26 6.52
C ARG A 61 -12.87 -23.15 6.11
N ARG A 62 -12.68 -22.50 4.94
CA ARG A 62 -13.41 -21.31 4.50
C ARG A 62 -13.36 -20.14 5.49
N ASP A 63 -12.25 -20.05 6.22
CA ASP A 63 -11.99 -18.97 7.17
C ASP A 63 -11.25 -17.83 6.47
N ASP A 64 -12.00 -17.01 5.74
CA ASP A 64 -11.44 -15.89 4.96
C ASP A 64 -10.77 -14.83 5.86
N HIS A 65 -11.20 -14.68 7.12
CA HIS A 65 -10.53 -13.79 8.08
C HIS A 65 -9.08 -14.21 8.34
N SER A 66 -8.84 -15.49 8.64
CA SER A 66 -7.49 -15.99 8.87
C SER A 66 -6.64 -15.98 7.60
N VAL A 67 -7.24 -16.22 6.44
CA VAL A 67 -6.55 -16.11 5.13
C VAL A 67 -6.08 -14.66 4.91
N PHE A 68 -6.97 -13.69 5.13
CA PHE A 68 -6.66 -12.27 5.04
C PHE A 68 -5.50 -11.89 5.97
N SER A 69 -5.59 -12.26 7.25
CA SER A 69 -4.57 -11.97 8.24
C SER A 69 -3.21 -12.58 7.91
N ALA A 70 -3.17 -13.79 7.34
CA ALA A 70 -1.92 -14.43 6.90
C ALA A 70 -1.24 -13.65 5.76
N TYR A 71 -2.00 -13.22 4.74
CA TYR A 71 -1.45 -12.42 3.65
C TYR A 71 -1.03 -11.02 4.08
N VAL A 72 -1.80 -10.35 4.93
CA VAL A 72 -1.41 -9.04 5.49
C VAL A 72 -0.15 -9.18 6.33
N ARG A 73 0.00 -10.25 7.13
CA ARG A 73 1.22 -10.49 7.91
C ARG A 73 2.45 -10.61 7.01
N LEU A 74 2.37 -11.36 5.91
CA LEU A 74 3.45 -11.42 4.92
C LEU A 74 3.75 -10.04 4.34
N ALA A 75 2.72 -9.31 3.91
CA ALA A 75 2.88 -7.98 3.33
C ALA A 75 3.55 -6.98 4.29
N VAL A 76 3.17 -6.97 5.56
CA VAL A 76 3.75 -6.12 6.60
C VAL A 76 5.21 -6.49 6.87
N GLN A 77 5.56 -7.78 6.88
CA GLN A 77 6.95 -8.21 7.03
C GLN A 77 7.81 -7.77 5.84
N PHE A 78 7.31 -7.92 4.62
CA PHE A 78 8.02 -7.50 3.40
C PHE A 78 8.10 -5.98 3.23
N ALA A 79 7.26 -5.20 3.91
CA ALA A 79 7.38 -3.74 3.95
C ALA A 79 8.70 -3.26 4.59
N LYS A 80 9.37 -4.09 5.41
CA LYS A 80 10.61 -3.73 6.12
C LYS A 80 11.84 -3.66 5.21
N SER A 81 11.76 -4.23 4.00
CA SER A 81 12.86 -4.31 3.06
C SER A 81 12.46 -3.67 1.72
N PRO A 82 13.17 -2.64 1.24
CA PRO A 82 12.92 -2.05 -0.07
C PRO A 82 12.98 -3.05 -1.23
N ASP A 83 13.75 -4.13 -1.07
CA ASP A 83 13.93 -5.16 -2.08
C ASP A 83 12.71 -6.06 -2.24
N ASP A 84 11.80 -6.03 -1.27
CA ASP A 84 10.66 -6.94 -1.16
C ASP A 84 9.31 -6.24 -1.38
N ILE A 85 9.32 -5.00 -1.89
CA ILE A 85 8.08 -4.28 -2.26
C ILE A 85 7.20 -5.12 -3.21
N TRP A 86 7.81 -5.86 -4.12
CA TRP A 86 7.07 -6.71 -5.07
C TRP A 86 6.35 -7.86 -4.36
N LEU A 87 6.95 -8.47 -3.32
CA LEU A 87 6.30 -9.49 -2.49
C LEU A 87 5.17 -8.87 -1.67
N ARG A 88 5.41 -7.69 -1.08
CA ARG A 88 4.36 -6.94 -0.40
C ARG A 88 3.16 -6.70 -1.30
N GLU A 89 3.39 -6.16 -2.51
CA GLU A 89 2.33 -5.89 -3.48
C GLU A 89 1.58 -7.19 -3.84
N HIS A 90 2.31 -8.27 -4.09
CA HIS A 90 1.75 -9.56 -4.44
C HIS A 90 0.78 -10.08 -3.39
N PHE A 91 1.16 -10.08 -2.11
CA PHE A 91 0.28 -10.56 -1.04
C PHE A 91 -0.86 -9.60 -0.73
N LEU A 92 -0.68 -8.29 -0.89
CA LEU A 92 -1.78 -7.33 -0.71
C LEU A 92 -2.86 -7.46 -1.78
N ARG A 93 -2.49 -7.84 -3.01
CA ARG A 93 -3.47 -8.16 -4.06
C ARG A 93 -4.33 -9.38 -3.68
N TYR A 94 -3.72 -10.42 -3.11
CA TYR A 94 -4.49 -11.55 -2.57
C TYR A 94 -5.35 -11.15 -1.37
N ALA A 95 -4.82 -10.36 -0.44
CA ALA A 95 -5.57 -9.86 0.71
C ALA A 95 -6.80 -9.05 0.26
N LEU A 96 -6.66 -8.19 -0.76
CA LEU A 96 -7.77 -7.43 -1.33
C LEU A 96 -8.87 -8.35 -1.89
N SER A 97 -8.51 -9.37 -2.68
CA SER A 97 -9.47 -10.35 -3.21
C SER A 97 -10.14 -11.19 -2.11
N VAL A 98 -9.44 -11.49 -1.02
CA VAL A 98 -10.01 -12.20 0.13
C VAL A 98 -10.99 -11.29 0.88
N ALA A 99 -10.62 -10.03 1.11
CA ALA A 99 -11.45 -9.07 1.82
C ALA A 99 -12.80 -8.83 1.15
N GLU A 100 -12.88 -8.92 -0.18
CA GLU A 100 -14.14 -8.84 -0.93
C GLU A 100 -15.15 -9.94 -0.57
N ARG A 101 -14.70 -11.07 -0.01
CA ARG A 101 -15.58 -12.18 0.41
C ARG A 101 -16.03 -12.09 1.85
N ILE A 102 -15.37 -11.27 2.66
CA ILE A 102 -15.69 -11.06 4.07
C ILE A 102 -16.84 -10.06 4.15
N LYS A 103 -17.94 -10.43 4.81
CA LYS A 103 -19.19 -9.64 4.88
C LYS A 103 -19.72 -9.43 6.29
N ASP A 104 -19.16 -10.15 7.24
CA ASP A 104 -19.57 -10.23 8.63
C ASP A 104 -18.75 -9.34 9.58
N ASP A 105 -17.81 -8.53 9.05
CA ASP A 105 -17.02 -7.57 9.84
C ASP A 105 -17.32 -6.10 9.54
N ASP A 106 -18.54 -5.83 9.05
CA ASP A 106 -19.01 -4.48 8.73
C ASP A 106 -18.14 -3.75 7.66
N GLY A 107 -17.33 -4.51 6.92
CA GLY A 107 -16.45 -4.02 5.85
C GLY A 107 -15.05 -3.62 6.32
N LEU A 108 -14.69 -3.86 7.59
CA LEU A 108 -13.40 -3.46 8.17
C LEU A 108 -12.21 -4.00 7.37
N LYS A 109 -12.20 -5.30 7.03
CA LYS A 109 -11.05 -5.87 6.29
C LYS A 109 -10.96 -5.36 4.86
N GLN A 110 -12.08 -5.02 4.23
CA GLN A 110 -12.06 -4.38 2.91
C GLN A 110 -11.44 -2.98 3.00
N ALA A 111 -11.82 -2.19 4.01
CA ALA A 111 -11.20 -0.89 4.28
C ALA A 111 -9.69 -1.00 4.52
N LEU A 112 -9.26 -1.93 5.39
CA LEU A 112 -7.84 -2.18 5.65
C LEU A 112 -7.09 -2.66 4.41
N ALA A 113 -7.71 -3.48 3.55
CA ALA A 113 -7.11 -3.91 2.30
C ALA A 113 -6.82 -2.72 1.37
N TYR A 114 -7.79 -1.81 1.22
CA TYR A 114 -7.61 -0.57 0.47
C TYR A 114 -6.49 0.29 1.06
N GLN A 115 -6.44 0.42 2.39
CA GLN A 115 -5.35 1.13 3.06
C GLN A 115 -3.98 0.53 2.71
N TYR A 116 -3.77 -0.75 3.02
CA TYR A 116 -2.46 -1.38 2.84
C TYR A 116 -2.01 -1.37 1.37
N TYR A 117 -2.92 -1.67 0.45
CA TYR A 117 -2.62 -1.68 -0.99
C TYR A 117 -2.33 -0.26 -1.51
N GLY A 118 -3.12 0.74 -1.09
CA GLY A 118 -2.87 2.13 -1.40
C GLY A 118 -1.49 2.60 -0.95
N LEU A 119 -1.11 2.29 0.29
CA LEU A 119 0.21 2.60 0.85
C LEU A 119 1.36 1.91 0.10
N ALA A 120 1.17 0.65 -0.32
CA ALA A 120 2.18 -0.07 -1.08
C ALA A 120 2.39 0.55 -2.48
N LYS A 121 1.31 1.03 -3.10
CA LYS A 121 1.34 1.72 -4.39
C LYS A 121 1.98 3.10 -4.30
N GLU A 122 1.71 3.83 -3.22
CA GLU A 122 2.35 5.13 -2.96
C GLU A 122 3.87 4.98 -2.85
N GLU A 123 4.34 4.05 -2.01
CA GLU A 123 5.77 3.77 -1.81
C GLU A 123 6.47 3.34 -3.11
N LYS A 124 5.81 2.49 -3.90
CA LYS A 124 6.33 2.08 -5.21
C LYS A 124 6.39 3.26 -6.17
N GLY A 125 5.33 4.07 -6.22
CA GLY A 125 5.27 5.30 -7.00
C GLY A 125 6.42 6.22 -6.67
N GLU A 126 6.63 6.54 -5.38
CA GLU A 126 7.71 7.43 -4.92
C GLU A 126 9.13 6.98 -5.30
N ARG A 127 9.35 5.66 -5.38
CA ARG A 127 10.67 5.05 -5.69
C ARG A 127 10.91 4.83 -7.18
N SER A 128 9.85 4.64 -7.97
CA SER A 128 9.96 4.36 -9.40
C SER A 128 10.43 5.59 -10.18
N ARG A 129 11.36 5.39 -11.12
CA ARG A 129 11.79 6.44 -12.06
C ARG A 129 10.76 6.68 -13.18
N ALA A 130 9.97 5.67 -13.57
CA ALA A 130 8.82 5.78 -14.48
C ALA A 130 7.98 4.47 -14.52
N PRO A 131 6.66 4.51 -14.84
CA PRO A 131 5.78 5.68 -14.78
C PRO A 131 5.22 5.85 -13.36
N GLN A 132 5.91 6.67 -12.56
CA GLN A 132 5.58 7.01 -11.16
C GLN A 132 4.12 7.46 -11.00
N LEU A 133 3.58 8.19 -11.97
CA LEU A 133 2.21 8.70 -11.94
C LEU A 133 1.14 7.58 -11.91
N CYS A 134 1.33 6.48 -12.65
CA CYS A 134 0.35 5.40 -12.69
C CYS A 134 0.21 4.70 -11.33
N GLU A 135 1.32 4.51 -10.61
CA GLU A 135 1.29 3.91 -9.28
C GLU A 135 0.70 4.88 -8.23
N LEU A 136 0.99 6.18 -8.32
CA LEU A 136 0.38 7.19 -7.44
C LEU A 136 -1.13 7.37 -7.69
N GLU A 137 -1.60 7.19 -8.93
CA GLU A 137 -3.04 7.17 -9.24
C GLU A 137 -3.74 5.97 -8.61
N LYS A 138 -3.15 4.77 -8.73
CA LYS A 138 -3.65 3.56 -8.05
C LYS A 138 -3.66 3.74 -6.53
N ALA A 139 -2.61 4.35 -5.97
CA ALA A 139 -2.53 4.66 -4.56
C ALA A 139 -3.68 5.58 -4.13
N CYS A 140 -3.86 6.68 -4.86
CA CYS A 140 -4.92 7.66 -4.62
C CYS A 140 -6.32 7.03 -4.67
N ALA A 141 -6.58 6.17 -5.67
CA ALA A 141 -7.87 5.50 -5.81
C ALA A 141 -8.17 4.59 -4.60
N ASN A 142 -7.21 3.79 -4.17
CA ASN A 142 -7.39 2.90 -3.02
C ASN A 142 -7.53 3.69 -1.70
N LEU A 143 -6.71 4.72 -1.49
CA LEU A 143 -6.82 5.56 -0.29
C LEU A 143 -8.15 6.34 -0.25
N ALA A 144 -8.72 6.68 -1.41
CA ALA A 144 -10.06 7.26 -1.49
C ALA A 144 -11.15 6.26 -1.08
N GLU A 145 -11.06 4.99 -1.51
CA GLU A 145 -11.99 3.94 -1.06
C GLU A 145 -11.84 3.65 0.44
N PHE A 146 -10.62 3.65 0.97
CA PHE A 146 -10.39 3.55 2.41
C PHE A 146 -11.04 4.71 3.18
N TYR A 147 -10.86 5.96 2.71
CA TYR A 147 -11.49 7.13 3.31
C TYR A 147 -13.01 7.05 3.32
N LYS A 148 -13.63 6.63 2.22
CA LYS A 148 -15.09 6.42 2.15
C LYS A 148 -15.56 5.32 3.11
N ALA A 149 -14.86 4.18 3.13
CA ALA A 149 -15.23 3.03 3.95
C ALA A 149 -15.19 3.31 5.46
N CYS A 150 -14.34 4.25 5.90
CA CYS A 150 -14.22 4.62 7.31
C CYS A 150 -15.24 5.68 7.79
N GLN A 151 -16.03 6.28 6.89
CA GLN A 151 -16.97 7.34 7.29
C GLN A 151 -18.06 6.79 8.21
N GLY A 152 -18.25 7.45 9.36
CA GLY A 152 -19.23 7.04 10.36
C GLY A 152 -18.92 5.72 11.08
N LYS A 153 -17.68 5.24 11.00
CA LYS A 153 -17.21 4.04 11.69
C LYS A 153 -16.29 4.40 12.86
N ASP A 154 -16.46 3.71 13.99
CA ASP A 154 -15.63 3.89 15.19
C ASP A 154 -14.46 2.90 15.25
N TRP A 155 -14.02 2.41 14.09
CA TRP A 155 -12.87 1.51 14.00
C TRP A 155 -11.59 2.24 14.40
N VAL A 156 -10.73 1.53 15.13
CA VAL A 156 -9.41 2.01 15.55
C VAL A 156 -8.32 1.05 15.09
N ASP A 157 -7.11 1.57 14.89
CA ASP A 157 -5.92 0.74 14.72
C ASP A 157 -5.39 0.23 16.07
N ASP A 158 -4.27 -0.53 16.02
CA ASP A 158 -3.62 -1.11 17.19
C ASP A 158 -3.13 -0.04 18.19
N ASP A 159 -2.92 1.20 17.75
CA ASP A 159 -2.52 2.34 18.58
C ASP A 159 -3.73 3.12 19.15
N GLY A 160 -4.96 2.67 18.86
CA GLY A 160 -6.19 3.33 19.28
C GLY A 160 -6.56 4.56 18.44
N THR A 161 -5.90 4.79 17.31
CA THR A 161 -6.21 5.89 16.40
C THR A 161 -7.42 5.54 15.54
N LEU A 162 -8.41 6.43 15.48
CA LEU A 162 -9.57 6.27 14.60
C LEU A 162 -9.14 6.12 13.13
N LEU A 163 -9.62 5.05 12.48
CA LEU A 163 -9.29 4.78 11.07
C LEU A 163 -9.81 5.88 10.14
N SER A 164 -10.93 6.53 10.47
CA SER A 164 -11.42 7.71 9.74
C SER A 164 -10.41 8.86 9.73
N LYS A 165 -9.77 9.13 10.87
CA LYS A 165 -8.68 10.12 10.96
C LYS A 165 -7.46 9.66 10.17
N LEU A 166 -7.07 8.39 10.30
CA LEU A 166 -5.92 7.84 9.58
C LEU A 166 -6.13 7.90 8.05
N ALA A 167 -7.33 7.57 7.57
CA ALA A 167 -7.69 7.58 6.16
C ALA A 167 -7.62 8.99 5.56
N ALA A 168 -8.14 9.99 6.28
CA ALA A 168 -8.06 11.38 5.89
C ALA A 168 -6.60 11.87 5.78
N ARG A 169 -5.75 11.52 6.76
CA ARG A 169 -4.30 11.83 6.70
C ARG A 169 -3.63 11.22 5.48
N HIS A 170 -3.90 9.94 5.19
CA HIS A 170 -3.34 9.27 4.02
C HIS A 170 -3.82 9.92 2.71
N LEU A 171 -5.11 10.25 2.62
CA LEU A 171 -5.69 10.84 1.41
C LEU A 171 -5.16 12.27 1.14
N VAL A 172 -5.00 13.09 2.17
CA VAL A 172 -4.33 14.39 2.07
C VAL A 172 -2.87 14.21 1.62
N ARG A 173 -2.12 13.29 2.26
CA ARG A 173 -0.72 13.03 1.91
C ARG A 173 -0.56 12.66 0.44
N ILE A 174 -1.34 11.69 -0.06
CA ILE A 174 -1.20 11.25 -1.47
C ILE A 174 -1.55 12.36 -2.46
N PHE A 175 -2.51 13.24 -2.16
CA PHE A 175 -2.76 14.41 -3.01
C PHE A 175 -1.54 15.34 -3.07
N LEU A 176 -0.92 15.65 -1.93
CA LEU A 176 0.28 16.48 -1.89
C LEU A 176 1.47 15.81 -2.58
N THR A 177 1.68 14.50 -2.37
CA THR A 177 2.68 13.72 -3.11
C THR A 177 2.46 13.81 -4.61
N ARG A 178 1.20 13.75 -5.09
CA ARG A 178 0.90 13.93 -6.52
C ARG A 178 1.17 15.35 -7.00
N VAL A 179 0.89 16.39 -6.22
CA VAL A 179 1.23 17.78 -6.57
C VAL A 179 2.74 17.96 -6.74
N ASP A 180 3.52 17.27 -5.92
CA ASP A 180 4.98 17.28 -5.94
C ASP A 180 5.59 16.56 -7.14
N LYS A 181 4.90 15.52 -7.64
CA LYS A 181 5.33 14.72 -8.79
C LYS A 181 4.70 15.14 -10.11
N CYS A 182 3.65 15.95 -10.08
CA CYS A 182 3.03 16.52 -11.26
C CYS A 182 3.98 17.55 -11.91
N ASP A 183 3.94 17.65 -13.24
CA ASP A 183 4.67 18.68 -13.97
C ASP A 183 4.27 20.08 -13.43
N PRO A 184 5.23 20.94 -13.05
CA PRO A 184 4.94 22.30 -12.60
C PRO A 184 4.09 23.12 -13.59
N GLN A 185 4.11 22.80 -14.89
CA GLN A 185 3.32 23.47 -15.92
C GLN A 185 1.83 23.09 -15.88
N HIS A 186 1.46 21.94 -15.31
CA HIS A 186 0.06 21.50 -15.17
C HIS A 186 -0.61 22.15 -13.95
N LEU A 187 -0.71 23.49 -13.96
CA LEU A 187 -1.22 24.27 -12.84
C LEU A 187 -2.67 23.92 -12.46
N SER A 188 -3.54 23.63 -13.44
CA SER A 188 -4.94 23.23 -13.19
C SER A 188 -5.03 22.00 -12.29
N ASP A 189 -4.25 20.96 -12.61
CA ASP A 189 -4.29 19.68 -11.93
C ASP A 189 -3.72 19.81 -10.52
N ARG A 190 -2.63 20.59 -10.38
CA ARG A 190 -2.02 20.88 -9.09
C ARG A 190 -2.96 21.67 -8.18
N ILE A 191 -3.66 22.67 -8.71
CA ILE A 191 -4.65 23.45 -7.95
C ILE A 191 -5.81 22.54 -7.51
N GLU A 192 -6.33 21.69 -8.39
CA GLU A 192 -7.41 20.76 -8.06
C GLU A 192 -7.02 19.78 -6.96
N LEU A 193 -5.83 19.19 -7.03
CA LEU A 193 -5.30 18.32 -5.97
C LEU A 193 -5.16 19.06 -4.64
N CYS A 194 -4.69 20.32 -4.65
CA CYS A 194 -4.58 21.13 -3.44
C CYS A 194 -5.94 21.46 -2.83
N LYS A 195 -6.96 21.77 -3.66
CA LYS A 195 -8.34 22.02 -3.20
C LYS A 195 -8.91 20.80 -2.48
N ARG A 196 -8.77 19.60 -3.07
CA ARG A 196 -9.24 18.35 -2.46
C ARG A 196 -8.52 18.05 -1.14
N ALA A 197 -7.21 18.26 -1.09
CA ALA A 197 -6.42 18.11 0.13
C ALA A 197 -6.90 19.07 1.22
N HIS A 198 -7.14 20.34 0.87
CA HIS A 198 -7.64 21.35 1.80
C HIS A 198 -9.03 20.99 2.36
N GLU A 199 -9.96 20.59 1.50
CA GLU A 199 -11.32 20.21 1.88
C GLU A 199 -11.33 19.09 2.92
N ILE A 200 -10.60 18.00 2.68
CA ILE A 200 -10.51 16.88 3.64
C ILE A 200 -9.85 17.32 4.95
N ALA A 201 -8.75 18.09 4.87
CA ALA A 201 -8.04 18.55 6.05
C ALA A 201 -8.93 19.45 6.93
N HIS A 202 -9.74 20.31 6.31
CA HIS A 202 -10.69 21.19 6.98
C HIS A 202 -11.81 20.40 7.66
N HIS A 203 -12.39 19.40 6.99
CA HIS A 203 -13.50 18.62 7.54
C HIS A 203 -13.13 17.71 8.71
N CYS A 204 -11.90 17.24 8.80
CA CYS A 204 -11.48 16.30 9.84
C CYS A 204 -10.77 16.95 11.04
N GLU A 205 -10.88 18.27 11.21
CA GLU A 205 -10.27 19.03 12.31
C GLU A 205 -8.74 18.81 12.46
N PHE A 206 -8.02 18.41 11.40
CA PHE A 206 -6.56 18.27 11.42
C PHE A 206 -5.81 19.61 11.50
N PHE A 207 -6.55 20.71 11.50
CA PHE A 207 -6.02 22.04 11.32
C PHE A 207 -5.26 22.58 12.54
N THR A 208 -5.30 21.92 13.71
CA THR A 208 -4.67 22.49 14.91
C THR A 208 -3.22 22.06 15.15
N ASP A 209 -2.81 20.81 14.87
CA ASP A 209 -1.51 20.35 15.42
C ASP A 209 -0.44 19.87 14.42
N TYR A 210 -0.79 19.22 13.31
CA TYR A 210 0.24 18.61 12.42
C TYR A 210 0.22 19.17 11.00
N LEU A 211 -0.96 19.42 10.44
CA LEU A 211 -1.08 20.02 9.11
C LEU A 211 -0.86 21.52 9.12
N GLN A 212 -1.03 22.27 10.21
CA GLN A 212 -0.63 23.68 10.23
C GLN A 212 0.88 23.83 10.01
N ILE A 213 1.69 22.96 10.62
CA ILE A 213 3.15 22.92 10.42
C ILE A 213 3.49 22.50 9.00
N VAL A 214 2.92 21.40 8.50
CA VAL A 214 3.22 20.91 7.14
C VAL A 214 2.68 21.86 6.06
N TRP A 215 1.50 22.46 6.25
CA TRP A 215 0.86 23.39 5.33
C TRP A 215 1.55 24.76 5.32
N HIS A 216 1.89 25.32 6.49
CA HIS A 216 2.73 26.52 6.55
C HIS A 216 4.12 26.23 5.99
N ASP A 217 4.76 25.12 6.33
CA ASP A 217 6.08 24.77 5.80
C ASP A 217 6.03 24.51 4.27
N TRP A 218 4.98 23.89 3.76
CA TRP A 218 4.77 23.65 2.32
C TRP A 218 4.47 24.96 1.56
N ILE A 219 3.64 25.85 2.10
CA ILE A 219 3.39 27.20 1.54
C ILE A 219 4.66 28.07 1.62
N SER A 220 5.32 28.10 2.78
CA SER A 220 6.47 28.96 3.06
C SER A 220 7.75 28.52 2.34
N LYS A 221 8.01 27.21 2.20
CA LYS A 221 9.22 26.71 1.51
C LYS A 221 9.11 26.69 -0.01
N ARG A 222 7.90 26.74 -0.61
CA ARG A 222 7.74 26.49 -2.06
C ARG A 222 7.09 27.60 -2.89
N LYS A 223 7.01 28.84 -2.37
CA LYS A 223 6.65 30.05 -3.14
C LYS A 223 5.52 29.82 -4.17
N LEU A 224 4.38 29.25 -3.74
CA LEU A 224 3.16 29.31 -4.55
C LEU A 224 2.56 30.73 -4.57
N VAL A 225 3.09 31.64 -3.76
CA VAL A 225 2.93 33.07 -3.95
C VAL A 225 4.10 33.59 -4.80
N GLY A 226 4.02 33.30 -6.10
CA GLY A 226 4.62 34.16 -7.09
C GLY A 226 3.99 35.54 -6.96
N ARG A 227 4.85 36.53 -6.73
CA ARG A 227 4.53 37.95 -6.61
C ARG A 227 3.57 38.41 -7.72
N ASN A 228 2.49 39.06 -7.29
CA ASN A 228 1.75 40.15 -7.92
C ASN A 228 1.12 39.95 -9.32
N LEU A 229 -0.14 40.38 -9.38
CA LEU A 229 -0.74 41.14 -10.49
C LEU A 229 0.27 42.11 -11.16
#